data_AF-A0A7Y4T799-F1
#
_entry.id   AF-A0A7Y4T799-F1
#
_cell.length_a   1.000
_cell.length_b   1.000
_cell.length_c   1.000
_cell.angle_alpha   90.00
_cell.angle_beta   90.00
_cell.angle_gamma   90.00
#
_symmetry.space_group_name_H-M   'P 1'
#
loop_
_entity.id
_entity.type
_entity.pdbx_description
1 polymer ?
#
loop_
_entity_poly.entity_id
_entity_poly.type
_entity_poly.pdbx_seq_one_letter_code
_entity_poly.pdbx_strand_id
1 'polypeptide(L)'
;MLRVFCFGLALVLSACAAAADIGALSAEFKVLRAQSGHFSGGDWNEAADKFGGRKHEVMLKLEEALGDGTHTRVKVVTLLGEPDLVLKAGETMFRDSYNGGDVRVTELLVYRWRGMHDYLFFTSDGRQVLGSAWWNAWE
;
A
#
# COMPACT_ATOMS: atom_id res chain seq x y z
N MET A 1 -26.34 22.22 46.57
CA MET A 1 -25.13 21.34 46.63
C MET A 1 -24.90 20.77 45.24
N LEU A 2 -23.82 21.19 44.58
CA LEU A 2 -23.47 20.83 43.20
C LEU A 2 -22.47 19.66 43.24
N ARG A 3 -22.74 18.54 42.57
CA ARG A 3 -21.74 17.47 42.34
C ARG A 3 -21.58 17.20 40.85
N VAL A 4 -20.53 17.84 40.34
CA VAL A 4 -19.64 17.54 39.23
C VAL A 4 -19.87 16.22 38.48
N PHE A 5 -20.11 16.33 37.17
CA PHE A 5 -19.88 15.29 36.18
C PHE A 5 -18.38 15.14 35.92
N CYS A 6 -17.82 13.95 36.12
CA CYS A 6 -16.51 13.58 35.58
C CYS A 6 -16.72 12.80 34.27
N PHE A 7 -16.64 13.50 33.14
CA PHE A 7 -16.28 12.89 31.86
C PHE A 7 -14.77 13.12 31.67
N GLY A 8 -13.99 12.05 31.70
CA GLY A 8 -12.53 12.15 31.68
C GLY A 8 -11.88 11.04 30.87
N LEU A 9 -11.75 11.30 29.57
CA LEU A 9 -10.57 11.05 28.75
C LEU A 9 -10.00 9.61 28.69
N ALA A 10 -10.43 8.87 27.67
CA ALA A 10 -9.71 7.70 27.18
C ALA A 10 -9.61 7.74 25.64
N LEU A 11 -8.74 8.60 25.08
CA LEU A 11 -8.49 8.57 23.63
C LEU A 11 -7.16 9.23 23.22
N VAL A 12 -6.00 8.68 23.61
CA VAL A 12 -4.71 9.07 22.96
C VAL A 12 -3.73 7.90 22.74
N LEU A 13 -4.02 6.67 23.17
CA LEU A 13 -3.05 5.56 23.07
C LEU A 13 -3.05 4.78 21.74
N SER A 14 -4.03 4.98 20.84
CA SER A 14 -4.21 4.12 19.67
C SER A 14 -3.26 4.44 18.49
N ALA A 15 -2.91 5.72 18.27
CA ALA A 15 -2.16 6.13 17.09
C ALA A 15 -0.68 5.67 17.08
N CYS A 16 -0.06 5.55 18.26
CA CYS A 16 1.36 5.19 18.35
C CYS A 16 1.61 3.68 18.08
N ALA A 17 0.65 2.82 18.45
CA ALA A 17 0.71 1.39 18.17
C ALA A 17 0.52 1.10 16.67
N ALA A 18 -0.44 1.79 16.01
CA ALA A 18 -0.64 1.69 14.57
C ALA A 18 0.57 2.20 13.77
N ALA A 19 1.20 3.30 14.20
CA ALA A 19 2.40 3.81 13.55
C ALA A 19 3.62 2.88 13.71
N ALA A 20 3.77 2.22 14.87
CA ALA A 20 4.81 1.22 15.10
C ALA A 20 4.62 -0.02 14.19
N ASP A 21 3.38 -0.39 13.91
CA ASP A 21 3.03 -1.51 13.02
C ASP A 21 3.37 -1.20 11.56
N ILE A 22 3.02 -0.01 11.06
CA ILE A 22 3.34 0.40 9.67
C ILE A 22 4.85 0.39 9.41
N GLY A 23 5.65 0.89 10.36
CA GLY A 23 7.11 0.92 10.23
C GLY A 23 7.71 -0.49 10.12
N ALA A 24 7.24 -1.42 10.95
CA ALA A 24 7.68 -2.82 10.92
C ALA A 24 7.26 -3.52 9.60
N LEU A 25 6.00 -3.37 9.20
CA LEU A 25 5.49 -3.89 7.93
C LEU A 25 6.25 -3.33 6.73
N SER A 26 6.59 -2.04 6.76
CA SER A 26 7.34 -1.37 5.70
C SER A 26 8.77 -1.92 5.57
N ALA A 27 9.46 -2.13 6.69
CA ALA A 27 10.79 -2.73 6.71
C ALA A 27 10.74 -4.17 6.19
N GLU A 28 9.76 -4.94 6.64
CA GLU A 28 9.55 -6.32 6.20
C GLU A 28 9.22 -6.41 4.70
N PHE A 29 8.35 -5.54 4.20
CA PHE A 29 8.04 -5.45 2.77
C PHE A 29 9.29 -5.23 1.94
N LYS A 30 10.18 -4.30 2.36
CA LYS A 30 11.44 -4.03 1.66
C LYS A 30 12.35 -5.27 1.62
N VAL A 31 12.42 -6.02 2.72
CA VAL A 31 13.16 -7.29 2.78
C VAL A 31 12.57 -8.32 1.82
N LEU A 32 11.24 -8.52 1.85
CA LEU A 32 10.55 -9.47 0.98
C LEU A 32 10.62 -9.08 -0.49
N ARG A 33 10.55 -7.79 -0.81
CA ARG A 33 10.66 -7.25 -2.17
C ARG A 33 12.04 -7.49 -2.77
N ALA A 34 13.09 -7.55 -1.95
CA ALA A 34 14.45 -7.82 -2.40
C ALA A 34 14.73 -9.32 -2.63
N GLN A 35 13.84 -10.22 -2.20
CA GLN A 35 14.00 -11.65 -2.42
C GLN A 35 13.65 -12.02 -3.87
N SER A 36 14.44 -12.91 -4.46
CA SER A 36 14.09 -13.50 -5.75
C SER A 36 12.98 -14.54 -5.58
N GLY A 37 12.05 -14.54 -6.51
CA GLY A 37 11.01 -15.55 -6.70
C GLY A 37 10.82 -15.87 -8.18
N HIS A 38 9.88 -16.75 -8.49
CA HIS A 38 9.57 -17.19 -9.84
C HIS A 38 9.28 -16.00 -10.77
N PHE A 39 8.50 -15.03 -10.31
CA PHE A 39 8.08 -13.86 -11.08
C PHE A 39 9.17 -12.78 -11.22
N SER A 40 10.34 -13.00 -10.60
CA SER A 40 11.54 -12.17 -10.78
C SER A 40 12.70 -12.95 -11.42
N GLY A 41 12.43 -14.11 -12.02
CA GLY A 41 13.42 -14.93 -12.73
C GLY A 41 14.22 -15.90 -11.86
N GLY A 42 13.82 -16.11 -10.61
CA GLY A 42 14.40 -17.15 -9.74
C GLY A 42 13.55 -18.41 -9.65
N ASP A 43 13.91 -19.30 -8.74
CA ASP A 43 13.07 -20.43 -8.34
C ASP A 43 11.85 -19.95 -7.54
N TRP A 44 10.84 -20.81 -7.43
CA TRP A 44 9.67 -20.57 -6.60
C TRP A 44 10.07 -20.28 -5.14
N ASN A 45 9.59 -19.16 -4.62
CA ASN A 45 9.77 -18.74 -3.23
C ASN A 45 8.40 -18.56 -2.57
N GLU A 46 8.04 -19.41 -1.61
CA GLU A 46 6.73 -19.35 -0.97
C GLU A 46 6.43 -18.01 -0.28
N ALA A 47 7.45 -17.36 0.29
CA ALA A 47 7.24 -16.07 0.95
C ALA A 47 6.95 -14.95 -0.06
N ALA A 48 7.55 -15.03 -1.26
CA ALA A 48 7.45 -14.00 -2.29
C ALA A 48 6.34 -14.25 -3.32
N ASP A 49 6.07 -15.51 -3.69
CA ASP A 49 5.24 -15.87 -4.85
C ASP A 49 3.87 -16.47 -4.50
N LYS A 50 3.72 -17.03 -3.28
CA LYS A 50 2.49 -17.75 -2.91
C LYS A 50 1.35 -16.77 -2.59
N PHE A 51 0.15 -17.06 -3.10
CA PHE A 51 -1.06 -16.36 -2.64
C PHE A 51 -1.32 -16.62 -1.16
N GLY A 52 -1.49 -15.54 -0.39
CA GLY A 52 -1.49 -15.61 1.07
C GLY A 52 -0.12 -15.94 1.67
N GLY A 53 0.93 -15.91 0.87
CA GLY A 53 2.31 -15.93 1.34
C GLY A 53 2.68 -14.60 1.99
N ARG A 54 3.86 -14.56 2.62
CA ARG A 54 4.20 -13.47 3.53
C ARG A 54 4.23 -12.09 2.87
N LYS A 55 4.76 -11.99 1.64
CA LYS A 55 4.78 -10.73 0.88
C LYS A 55 3.36 -10.24 0.58
N HIS A 56 2.46 -11.13 0.18
CA HIS A 56 1.06 -10.79 -0.07
C HIS A 56 0.36 -10.28 1.19
N GLU A 57 0.49 -10.98 2.33
CA GLU A 57 -0.09 -10.56 3.60
C GLU A 57 0.42 -9.18 4.06
N VAL A 58 1.72 -8.94 3.93
CA VAL A 58 2.32 -7.66 4.30
C VAL A 58 1.80 -6.54 3.39
N MET A 59 1.67 -6.79 2.09
CA MET A 59 1.13 -5.82 1.14
C MET A 59 -0.35 -5.49 1.43
N LEU A 60 -1.18 -6.47 1.80
CA LEU A 60 -2.57 -6.25 2.20
C LEU A 60 -2.67 -5.35 3.45
N LYS A 61 -1.81 -5.56 4.45
CA LYS A 61 -1.78 -4.71 5.65
C LYS A 61 -1.29 -3.29 5.36
N LEU A 62 -0.29 -3.16 4.48
CA LEU A 62 0.21 -1.86 4.04
C LEU A 62 -0.80 -1.10 3.20
N GLU A 63 -1.55 -1.79 2.34
CA GLU A 63 -2.70 -1.23 1.63
C GLU A 63 -3.70 -0.63 2.63
N GLU A 64 -4.19 -1.44 3.58
CA GLU A 64 -5.16 -1.00 4.58
C GLU A 64 -4.66 0.23 5.36
N ALA A 65 -3.38 0.22 5.74
CA ALA A 65 -2.81 1.27 6.57
C ALA A 65 -2.44 2.56 5.82
N LEU A 66 -2.16 2.49 4.50
CA LEU A 66 -1.66 3.61 3.71
C LEU A 66 -2.65 4.12 2.64
N GLY A 67 -3.68 3.35 2.35
CA GLY A 67 -4.72 3.63 1.35
C GLY A 67 -5.91 4.45 1.86
N ASP A 68 -5.85 4.97 3.09
CA ASP A 68 -6.97 5.67 3.76
C ASP A 68 -7.18 7.13 3.33
N GLY A 69 -6.36 7.63 2.39
CA GLY A 69 -6.43 9.01 1.91
C GLY A 69 -5.72 10.05 2.79
N THR A 70 -5.10 9.65 3.90
CA THR A 70 -4.50 10.59 4.88
C THR A 70 -3.02 10.82 4.66
N HIS A 71 -2.34 9.95 3.90
CA HIS A 71 -0.88 9.99 3.73
C HIS A 71 -0.45 10.78 2.49
N THR A 72 0.68 11.47 2.61
CA THR A 72 1.30 12.10 1.45
C THR A 72 1.96 11.05 0.56
N ARG A 73 2.06 11.35 -0.74
CA ARG A 73 2.85 10.58 -1.70
C ARG A 73 4.27 10.33 -1.18
N VAL A 74 4.91 11.39 -0.68
CA VAL A 74 6.29 11.33 -0.14
C VAL A 74 6.39 10.37 1.03
N LYS A 75 5.41 10.35 1.93
CA LYS A 75 5.39 9.43 3.08
C LYS A 75 5.28 7.98 2.63
N VAL A 76 4.39 7.68 1.70
CA VAL A 76 4.23 6.31 1.16
C VAL A 76 5.52 5.84 0.47
N VAL A 77 6.13 6.67 -0.37
CA VAL A 77 7.41 6.34 -1.02
C VAL A 77 8.55 6.18 0.00
N THR A 78 8.58 6.99 1.06
CA THR A 78 9.59 6.85 2.13
C THR A 78 9.46 5.49 2.84
N LEU A 79 8.22 5.09 3.15
CA LEU A 79 7.91 3.85 3.83
C LEU A 79 8.18 2.62 2.95
N LEU A 80 7.71 2.63 1.70
CA LEU A 80 7.71 1.46 0.81
C LEU A 80 8.93 1.38 -0.14
N GLY A 81 9.67 2.48 -0.27
CA GLY A 81 10.66 2.68 -1.34
C GLY A 81 10.01 3.20 -2.62
N GLU A 82 10.83 3.46 -3.65
CA GLU A 82 10.31 3.88 -4.96
C GLU A 82 9.33 2.83 -5.52
N PRO A 83 8.22 3.25 -6.15
CA PRO A 83 7.31 2.33 -6.82
C PRO A 83 8.03 1.65 -8.00
N ASP A 84 7.63 0.42 -8.32
CA ASP A 84 8.16 -0.33 -9.47
C ASP A 84 7.73 0.26 -10.81
N LEU A 85 6.66 1.06 -10.82
CA LEU A 85 6.18 1.83 -11.95
C LEU A 85 5.32 3.01 -11.45
N VAL A 86 5.40 4.14 -12.14
CA VAL A 86 4.46 5.25 -11.97
C VAL A 86 3.67 5.37 -13.25
N LEU A 87 2.39 5.01 -13.21
CA LEU A 87 1.47 5.14 -14.34
C LEU A 87 0.77 6.48 -14.27
N LYS A 88 0.74 7.25 -15.37
CA LYS A 88 0.13 8.59 -15.38
C LYS A 88 -1.21 8.59 -16.11
N ALA A 89 -2.09 9.51 -15.72
CA ALA A 89 -3.34 9.74 -16.42
C ALA A 89 -3.09 9.99 -17.92
N GLY A 90 -3.83 9.27 -18.77
CA GLY A 90 -3.67 9.27 -20.22
C GLY A 90 -2.87 8.09 -20.78
N GLU A 91 -2.13 7.35 -19.95
CA GLU A 91 -1.46 6.11 -20.36
C GLU A 91 -2.46 4.95 -20.46
N THR A 92 -2.23 4.03 -21.40
CA THR A 92 -3.12 2.86 -21.58
C THR A 92 -3.20 2.02 -20.31
N MET A 93 -2.06 1.67 -19.71
CA MET A 93 -2.02 0.90 -18.48
C MET A 93 -2.69 1.63 -17.31
N PHE A 94 -2.60 2.96 -17.22
CA PHE A 94 -3.34 3.71 -16.20
C PHE A 94 -4.84 3.47 -16.32
N ARG A 95 -5.39 3.59 -17.54
CA ARG A 95 -6.82 3.42 -17.80
C ARG A 95 -7.28 1.97 -17.57
N ASP A 96 -6.42 1.01 -17.89
CA ASP A 96 -6.73 -0.40 -17.69
C ASP A 96 -6.77 -0.71 -16.18
N SER A 97 -5.77 -0.24 -15.42
CA SER A 97 -5.69 -0.46 -13.97
C SER A 97 -6.72 0.32 -13.17
N TYR A 98 -7.13 1.50 -13.63
CA TYR A 98 -7.97 2.42 -12.88
C TYR A 98 -9.18 2.91 -13.68
N ASN A 99 -10.37 2.58 -13.19
CA ASN A 99 -11.64 2.84 -13.86
C ASN A 99 -12.16 4.29 -13.76
N GLY A 100 -11.37 5.22 -13.22
CA GLY A 100 -11.71 6.66 -13.24
C GLY A 100 -12.69 7.14 -12.16
N GLY A 101 -12.79 6.46 -11.01
CA GLY A 101 -13.76 6.80 -9.94
C GLY A 101 -13.57 8.17 -9.26
N ASP A 102 -12.37 8.73 -9.31
CA ASP A 102 -11.99 10.04 -8.79
C ASP A 102 -11.10 10.78 -9.80
N VAL A 103 -11.57 11.94 -10.26
CA VAL A 103 -10.92 12.80 -11.26
C VAL A 103 -9.65 13.47 -10.76
N ARG A 104 -9.41 13.48 -9.45
CA ARG A 104 -8.19 14.02 -8.85
C ARG A 104 -6.99 13.09 -9.02
N VAL A 105 -7.23 11.81 -9.33
CA VAL A 105 -6.16 10.82 -9.52
C VAL A 105 -5.43 11.12 -10.82
N THR A 106 -4.17 11.53 -10.69
CA THR A 106 -3.29 11.84 -11.83
C THR A 106 -2.22 10.78 -12.06
N GLU A 107 -1.92 9.95 -11.05
CA GLU A 107 -0.95 8.86 -11.16
C GLU A 107 -1.29 7.66 -10.26
N LEU A 108 -0.74 6.50 -10.62
CA LEU A 108 -0.76 5.27 -9.81
C LEU A 108 0.68 4.91 -9.42
N LEU A 109 0.92 4.73 -8.13
CA LEU A 109 2.20 4.23 -7.59
C LEU A 109 2.11 2.71 -7.49
N VAL A 110 2.72 2.00 -8.44
CA VAL A 110 2.60 0.54 -8.56
C VAL A 110 3.70 -0.17 -7.78
N TYR A 111 3.32 -1.15 -6.97
CA TYR A 111 4.19 -2.05 -6.21
C TYR A 111 3.90 -3.50 -6.57
N ARG A 112 4.85 -4.17 -7.23
CA ARG A 112 4.66 -5.51 -7.81
C ARG A 112 4.73 -6.60 -6.76
N TRP A 113 3.77 -7.52 -6.84
CA TRP A 113 3.86 -8.78 -6.11
C TRP A 113 4.40 -9.88 -7.01
N ARG A 114 3.65 -10.28 -8.06
CA ARG A 114 3.99 -11.37 -9.01
C ARG A 114 4.23 -10.80 -10.41
N GLY A 115 5.24 -9.94 -10.52
CA GLY A 115 5.51 -9.21 -11.76
C GLY A 115 4.38 -8.23 -12.10
N MET A 116 4.02 -8.14 -13.39
CA MET A 116 2.91 -7.30 -13.85
C MET A 116 1.55 -8.03 -13.82
N HIS A 117 1.50 -9.31 -13.40
CA HIS A 117 0.24 -10.05 -13.27
C HIS A 117 -0.56 -9.57 -12.07
N ASP A 118 0.08 -9.43 -10.90
CA ASP A 118 -0.58 -8.96 -9.69
C ASP A 118 0.26 -7.90 -8.97
N TYR A 119 -0.37 -6.76 -8.69
CA TYR A 119 0.26 -5.65 -8.03
C TYR A 119 -0.73 -4.82 -7.21
N LEU A 120 -0.21 -4.26 -6.13
CA LEU A 120 -0.86 -3.20 -5.37
C LEU A 120 -0.54 -1.87 -6.04
N PHE A 121 -1.51 -0.97 -6.14
CA PHE A 121 -1.23 0.41 -6.49
C PHE A 121 -1.92 1.39 -5.55
N PHE A 122 -1.27 2.52 -5.33
CA PHE A 122 -1.86 3.67 -4.65
C PHE A 122 -2.23 4.74 -5.67
N THR A 123 -3.44 5.28 -5.59
CA THR A 123 -3.88 6.40 -6.42
C THR A 123 -3.36 7.70 -5.82
N SER A 124 -2.88 8.64 -6.65
CA SER A 124 -2.33 9.92 -6.16
C SER A 124 -2.63 11.08 -7.11
N ASP A 125 -2.76 12.28 -6.53
CA ASP A 125 -2.78 13.57 -7.25
C ASP A 125 -1.37 14.18 -7.44
N GLY A 126 -0.31 13.40 -7.17
CA GLY A 126 1.08 13.83 -7.17
C GLY A 126 1.56 14.43 -5.84
N ARG A 127 0.68 14.68 -4.88
CA ARG A 127 1.01 15.20 -3.53
C ARG A 127 0.51 14.28 -2.43
N GLN A 128 -0.72 13.82 -2.54
CA GLN A 128 -1.43 13.00 -1.58
C GLN A 128 -1.81 11.66 -2.21
N VAL A 129 -1.79 10.60 -1.41
CA VAL A 129 -2.43 9.34 -1.78
C VAL A 129 -3.92 9.49 -1.50
N LEU A 130 -4.74 9.16 -2.50
CA LEU A 130 -6.20 9.29 -2.45
C LEU A 130 -6.88 7.97 -2.13
N GLY A 131 -6.18 6.85 -2.33
CA GLY A 131 -6.69 5.50 -2.13
C GLY A 131 -5.69 4.44 -2.57
N SER A 132 -6.14 3.19 -2.55
CA SER A 132 -5.39 2.03 -3.03
C SER A 132 -6.33 1.01 -3.66
N ALA A 133 -5.78 0.15 -4.50
CA ALA A 133 -6.47 -1.03 -5.02
C ALA A 133 -5.47 -2.07 -5.56
N TRP A 134 -5.98 -3.26 -5.82
CA TRP A 134 -5.24 -4.34 -6.44
C TRP A 134 -5.62 -4.51 -7.91
N TRP A 135 -4.60 -4.72 -8.73
CA TRP A 135 -4.77 -5.38 -10.01
C TRP A 135 -4.47 -6.87 -9.82
N ASN A 136 -5.44 -7.71 -10.20
CA ASN A 136 -5.30 -9.16 -10.22
C ASN A 136 -5.62 -9.65 -11.63
N ALA A 137 -4.67 -10.32 -12.29
CA ALA A 137 -4.87 -10.82 -13.66
C ALA A 137 -5.79 -12.05 -13.73
N TRP A 138 -6.14 -12.67 -12.60
CA TRP A 138 -7.07 -13.82 -12.46
C TRP A 138 -6.79 -15.03 -13.36
N GLU A 139 -5.53 -15.26 -13.73
CA GLU A 139 -5.10 -16.46 -14.49
C GLU A 139 -4.90 -17.70 -13.62
#